data_AF-A0A0M3JTY0-F1
#
_entry.id   AF-A0A0M3JTY0-F1
#
_cell.length_a   1.000
_cell.length_b   1.000
_cell.length_c   1.000
_cell.angle_alpha   90.00
_cell.angle_beta   90.00
_cell.angle_gamma   90.00
#
_symmetry.space_group_name_H-M   'P 1'
#
loop_
_entity.id
_entity.type
_entity.pdbx_description
1 polymer ?
#
loop_
_entity_poly.entity_id
_entity_poly.type
_entity_poly.pdbx_seq_one_letter_code
_entity_poly.pdbx_strand_id
1 'polypeptide(L)'
;LRHGEQSLWIPNKNVICKCPKIRIGKRYLMLGRDDTNDISRPGIVLNSRSVLMEWDEELLDKVTRFTRKQKRGQCPARRRF
;
A
#
# COMPACT_ATOMS: atom_id res chain seq x y z
N LEU A 1 -4.67 -13.34 -3.13
CA LEU A 1 -4.44 -12.08 -3.85
C LEU A 1 -4.73 -12.32 -5.32
N ARG A 2 -5.56 -11.50 -5.95
CA ARG A 2 -5.73 -11.57 -7.41
C ARG A 2 -4.50 -10.92 -8.04
N HIS A 3 -3.63 -11.74 -8.60
CA HIS A 3 -2.57 -11.28 -9.49
C HIS A 3 -3.20 -10.82 -10.80
N GLY A 4 -2.67 -9.75 -11.39
CA GLY A 4 -3.20 -9.17 -12.62
C GLY A 4 -3.20 -7.65 -12.56
N GLU A 5 -3.71 -7.05 -13.64
CA GLU A 5 -3.88 -5.61 -13.73
C GLU A 5 -4.89 -5.12 -12.68
N GLN A 6 -4.55 -4.01 -12.01
CA GLN A 6 -5.42 -3.35 -11.04
C GLN A 6 -5.36 -1.85 -11.23
N SER A 7 -6.51 -1.20 -11.17
CA SER A 7 -6.60 0.25 -11.17
C SER A 7 -6.07 0.83 -9.86
N LEU A 8 -5.25 1.87 -9.97
CA LEU A 8 -4.80 2.67 -8.84
C LEU A 8 -5.43 4.06 -8.91
N TRP A 9 -6.28 4.38 -7.95
CA TRP A 9 -6.95 5.67 -7.87
C TRP A 9 -6.14 6.64 -7.01
N ILE A 10 -5.92 7.84 -7.55
CA ILE A 10 -5.20 8.91 -6.88
C ILE A 10 -6.08 10.16 -6.89
N PRO A 11 -6.33 10.82 -5.74
CA PRO A 11 -7.04 12.08 -5.71
C PRO A 11 -6.36 13.14 -6.59
N ASN A 12 -7.13 13.96 -7.31
CA ASN A 12 -6.57 15.00 -8.19
C ASN A 12 -5.56 15.92 -7.47
N LYS A 13 -5.83 16.29 -6.21
CA LYS A 13 -4.92 17.11 -5.39
C LYS A 13 -3.51 16.48 -5.25
N ASN A 14 -3.44 15.15 -5.19
CA ASN A 14 -2.21 14.38 -5.05
C ASN A 14 -1.47 14.28 -6.39
N VAL A 15 -2.21 14.19 -7.50
CA VAL A 15 -1.64 14.24 -8.85
C VAL A 15 -0.99 15.61 -9.11
N ILE A 16 -1.68 16.70 -8.77
CA ILE A 16 -1.21 18.08 -8.98
C ILE A 16 0.12 18.33 -8.24
N CYS A 17 0.24 17.90 -6.98
CA CYS A 17 1.47 18.05 -6.21
C CYS A 17 2.53 16.97 -6.50
N LYS A 18 2.26 16.03 -7.44
CA LYS A 18 3.12 14.88 -7.77
C LYS A 18 3.44 14.00 -6.56
N CYS A 19 2.47 13.85 -5.65
CA CYS A 19 2.63 13.09 -4.41
C CYS A 19 1.75 11.84 -4.39
N PRO A 20 2.34 10.66 -4.15
CA PRO A 20 3.78 10.38 -4.05
C PRO A 20 4.45 10.34 -5.43
N LYS A 21 5.78 10.42 -5.45
CA LYS A 21 6.59 10.32 -6.68
C LYS A 21 6.64 8.87 -7.18
N ILE A 22 5.62 8.47 -7.95
CA ILE A 22 5.56 7.15 -8.61
C ILE A 22 6.28 7.23 -9.95
N ARG A 23 7.16 6.27 -10.22
CA ARG A 23 7.90 6.16 -11.48
C ARG A 23 7.45 4.91 -12.23
N ILE A 24 7.28 5.06 -13.54
CA ILE A 24 6.96 3.94 -14.42
C ILE A 24 8.11 2.92 -14.41
N GLY A 25 7.79 1.63 -14.48
CA GLY A 25 8.76 0.53 -14.48
C GLY A 25 9.38 0.22 -13.11
N LYS A 26 9.00 0.95 -12.06
CA LYS A 26 9.40 0.66 -10.67
C LYS A 26 8.35 -0.17 -9.95
N ARG A 27 8.81 -0.96 -8.99
CA ARG A 27 7.97 -1.81 -8.14
C ARG A 27 7.78 -1.11 -6.80
N TYR A 28 6.60 -1.24 -6.21
CA TYR A 28 6.26 -0.59 -4.94
C TYR A 28 5.50 -1.53 -4.02
N LEU A 29 5.78 -1.45 -2.72
CA LEU A 29 4.89 -1.95 -1.68
C LEU A 29 3.88 -0.85 -1.34
N MET A 30 2.59 -1.14 -1.54
CA MET A 30 1.51 -0.28 -1.07
C MET A 30 0.76 -0.97 0.06
N LEU A 31 0.57 -0.27 1.17
CA LEU A 31 -0.24 -0.68 2.30
C LEU A 31 -1.26 0.41 2.59
N GLY A 32 -2.44 0.03 3.06
CA GLY A 32 -3.48 0.98 3.38
C GLY A 32 -4.65 0.29 4.03
N ARG A 33 -5.69 1.06 4.31
CA ARG A 33 -6.98 0.50 4.65
C ARG A 33 -7.81 0.43 3.38
N ASP A 34 -8.57 -0.64 3.26
CA ASP A 34 -9.58 -0.78 2.24
C ASP A 34 -10.79 0.05 2.66
N ASP A 35 -10.67 1.37 2.51
CA ASP A 35 -11.69 2.34 2.91
C ASP A 35 -12.72 2.58 1.80
N THR A 36 -12.61 1.85 0.68
CA THR A 36 -13.37 2.13 -0.53
C THR A 36 -14.44 1.09 -0.79
N ASN A 37 -15.62 1.35 -0.21
CA ASN A 37 -16.87 0.72 -0.61
C ASN A 37 -17.48 1.35 -1.88
N ASP A 38 -16.73 2.19 -2.60
CA ASP A 38 -17.19 2.85 -3.81
C ASP A 38 -17.10 1.88 -5.00
N ILE A 39 -18.25 1.29 -5.34
CA ILE A 39 -18.42 0.35 -6.46
C ILE A 39 -18.01 0.98 -7.80
N SER A 40 -18.10 2.32 -7.94
CA SER A 40 -17.74 3.02 -9.18
C SER A 40 -16.23 3.13 -9.39
N ARG A 41 -15.43 2.85 -8.35
CA ARG A 41 -13.96 2.93 -8.38
C ARG A 41 -13.33 1.61 -7.93
N PRO A 42 -13.51 0.52 -8.70
CA PRO A 42 -12.87 -0.74 -8.37
C PRO A 42 -11.35 -0.58 -8.43
N GLY A 43 -10.64 -1.12 -7.45
CA GLY A 43 -9.17 -1.07 -7.38
C GLY A 43 -8.66 -0.56 -6.04
N ILE A 44 -7.39 -0.15 -6.03
CA ILE A 44 -6.71 0.36 -4.83
C ILE A 44 -6.76 1.87 -4.84
N VAL A 45 -7.02 2.50 -3.69
CA VAL A 45 -7.01 3.96 -3.56
C VAL A 45 -5.81 4.42 -2.74
N LEU A 46 -4.99 5.26 -3.36
CA LEU A 46 -3.85 5.90 -2.72
C LEU A 46 -4.30 7.22 -2.08
N ASN A 47 -4.32 7.25 -0.75
CA ASN A 47 -4.72 8.43 0.01
C ASN A 47 -3.69 8.74 1.11
N SER A 48 -3.98 9.74 1.95
CA SER A 48 -3.08 10.16 3.04
C SER A 48 -2.89 9.13 4.16
N ARG A 49 -3.72 8.08 4.19
CA ARG A 49 -3.64 6.94 5.12
C ARG A 49 -2.96 5.72 4.50
N SER A 50 -2.49 5.82 3.26
CA SER A 50 -1.75 4.78 2.57
C SER A 50 -0.25 4.99 2.74
N VAL A 51 0.49 3.89 2.89
CA VAL A 51 1.95 3.85 2.88
C VAL A 51 2.40 3.33 1.53
N LEU A 52 3.33 4.04 0.88
CA LEU A 52 3.95 3.63 -0.37
C LEU A 52 5.47 3.64 -0.24
N MET A 53 6.12 2.53 -0.55
CA MET A 53 7.57 2.38 -0.52
C MET A 53 8.05 1.72 -1.81
N GLU A 54 9.14 2.23 -2.41
CA GLU A 54 9.77 1.55 -3.55
C GLU A 54 10.31 0.19 -3.10
N TRP A 55 10.17 -0.82 -3.95
CA TRP A 55 10.55 -2.18 -3.64
C TRP A 55 12.04 -2.40 -3.85
N ASP A 56 12.72 -2.82 -2.80
CA ASP A 56 14.13 -3.21 -2.79
C ASP A 56 14.36 -4.46 -1.90
N GLU A 57 15.60 -4.90 -1.78
CA GLU A 57 15.97 -6.09 -0.99
C GLU A 57 15.81 -5.86 0.53
N GLU A 58 16.09 -4.65 1.01
CA GLU A 58 15.96 -4.31 2.43
C GLU A 58 14.49 -4.36 2.86
N LEU A 59 13.60 -3.81 2.04
CA LEU A 59 12.17 -3.86 2.23
C LEU A 59 11.64 -5.29 2.14
N LEU A 60 12.14 -6.11 1.21
CA LEU A 60 11.78 -7.52 1.12
C LEU A 60 12.12 -8.29 2.41
N ASP A 61 13.30 -8.08 2.99
CA ASP A 61 13.66 -8.73 4.26
C ASP A 61 12.74 -8.26 5.40
N LYS A 62 12.46 -6.95 5.49
CA LYS A 62 11.50 -6.40 6.46
C LYS A 62 10.11 -7.04 6.30
N VAL A 63 9.57 -7.06 5.08
CA VAL A 63 8.26 -7.66 4.77
C VAL A 63 8.25 -9.14 5.17
N THR A 64 9.29 -9.89 4.81
CA THR A 64 9.41 -11.31 5.14
C THR A 64 9.37 -11.54 6.65
N ARG A 65 10.11 -10.73 7.43
CA ARG A 65 10.10 -10.78 8.91
C ARG A 65 8.71 -10.45 9.46
N PHE A 66 8.05 -9.41 8.95
CA PHE A 66 6.69 -9.05 9.35
C PHE A 66 5.68 -10.15 9.03
N THR A 67 5.74 -10.75 7.85
CA THR A 67 4.86 -11.87 7.47
C THR A 67 5.08 -13.08 8.39
N ARG A 68 6.33 -13.40 8.77
CA ARG A 68 6.61 -14.48 9.74
C ARG A 68 5.99 -14.18 11.11
N LYS A 69 6.12 -12.96 11.62
CA LYS A 69 5.49 -12.53 12.88
C LYS A 69 3.95 -12.60 12.79
N GLN A 70 3.37 -12.13 11.69
CA GLN A 70 1.93 -12.20 11.44
C GLN A 70 1.42 -13.64 11.47
N LYS A 71 2.10 -14.57 10.79
CA LYS A 71 1.75 -16.00 10.79
C LYS A 71 1.77 -16.63 12.19
N ARG A 72 2.55 -16.07 13.13
CA ARG A 72 2.65 -16.51 14.53
C ARG A 72 1.71 -15.74 15.47
N GLY A 73 0.88 -14.84 14.95
CA GLY A 73 0.02 -13.97 15.78
C GLY A 73 0.78 -12.90 16.59
N GLN A 74 2.04 -12.64 16.24
CA GLN A 74 2.92 -11.71 16.98
C GLN A 74 2.83 -10.26 16.45
N CYS A 75 1.70 -9.89 15.87
CA CYS A 75 1.45 -8.49 15.54
C CYS A 75 1.15 -7.74 16.84
N PRO A 76 1.83 -6.61 17.12
CA PRO A 76 1.51 -5.83 18.31
C PRO A 76 0.04 -5.40 18.25
N ALA A 77 -0.66 -5.47 19.39
CA ALA A 77 -2.00 -4.93 19.51
C ALA A 77 -1.98 -3.46 19.06
N ARG A 78 -3.04 -3.01 18.36
CA ARG A 78 -3.17 -1.61 17.95
C ARG A 78 -2.94 -0.73 19.18
N ARG A 79 -1.87 0.05 19.19
CA ARG A 79 -1.68 1.11 20.19
C ARG A 79 -2.83 2.10 20.00
N ARG A 80 -3.79 2.10 20.93
CA ARG A 80 -4.76 3.19 21.07
C ARG A 80 -4.00 4.32 21.75
N PHE A 81 -3.51 5.27 20.94
CA PHE A 81 -3.11 6.58 21.44
C PHE A 81 -4.35 7.47 21.48
#